data_AF-A0A953N4X2-F1
#
_entry.id   AF-A0A953N4X2-F1
#
_cell.length_a   1.000
_cell.length_b   1.000
_cell.length_c   1.000
_cell.angle_alpha   90.00
_cell.angle_beta   90.00
_cell.angle_gamma   90.00
#
_symmetry.space_group_name_H-M   'P 1'
#
loop_
_entity.id
_entity.type
_entity.pdbx_description
1 polymer ?
#
loop_
_entity_poly.entity_id
_entity_poly.type
_entity_poly.pdbx_seq_one_letter_code
_entity_poly.pdbx_strand_id
1 'polypeptide(L)'
;MKRKIGRVDKADFPLLNLFDVEVKIDTGAYTSSIHCKNVVVVDNYLKCVFLDEEHPAYHEKEFVFDRYDVKVVKSSNGQIQARYRILTEIILFGKTYPIFLTLSDREEMRYPVLIG
;
A
#
# COMPACT_ATOMS: atom_id res chain seq x y z
N MET A 1 -16.44 19.78 -10.55
CA MET A 1 -16.20 18.86 -11.68
C MET A 1 -15.61 17.56 -11.13
N LYS A 2 -16.13 16.38 -11.50
CA LYS A 2 -15.54 15.09 -11.12
C LYS A 2 -14.29 14.83 -11.97
N ARG A 3 -13.17 14.42 -11.34
CA ARG A 3 -11.92 14.09 -12.05
C ARG A 3 -11.94 12.60 -12.41
N LYS A 4 -11.54 12.26 -13.63
CA LYS A 4 -11.36 10.87 -14.08
C LYS A 4 -9.93 10.45 -13.80
N ILE A 5 -9.74 9.24 -13.29
CA ILE A 5 -8.44 8.58 -13.13
C ILE A 5 -8.35 7.42 -14.11
N GLY A 6 -7.15 7.18 -14.66
CA GLY A 6 -6.87 6.05 -15.52
C GLY A 6 -6.84 4.73 -14.75
N ARG A 7 -6.65 3.62 -15.47
CA ARG A 7 -6.43 2.30 -14.85
C ARG A 7 -5.09 2.19 -14.12
N VAL A 8 -4.11 2.99 -14.55
CA VAL A 8 -2.77 3.09 -13.99
C VAL A 8 -2.44 4.56 -13.86
N ASP A 9 -1.79 4.92 -12.77
CA ASP A 9 -1.29 6.27 -12.52
C ASP A 9 -0.05 6.20 -11.62
N LYS A 10 0.45 7.36 -11.18
CA LYS A 10 1.46 7.45 -10.12
C LYS A 10 0.92 8.24 -8.94
N ALA A 11 1.41 7.90 -7.75
CA ALA A 11 1.00 8.55 -6.51
C ALA A 11 2.17 8.68 -5.53
N ASP A 12 2.05 9.66 -4.63
CA ASP A 12 2.98 9.83 -3.53
C ASP A 12 2.33 9.39 -2.21
N PHE A 13 3.14 8.78 -1.35
CA PHE A 13 2.79 8.43 0.02
C PHE A 13 3.78 9.12 0.96
N PRO A 14 3.60 10.43 1.23
CA PRO A 14 4.61 11.25 1.90
C PRO A 14 4.95 10.75 3.32
N LEU A 15 3.96 10.22 4.06
CA LEU A 15 4.20 9.66 5.39
C LEU A 15 5.01 8.35 5.36
N LEU A 16 5.09 7.72 4.19
CA LEU A 16 5.92 6.54 3.93
C LEU A 16 7.23 6.88 3.21
N ASN A 17 7.51 8.16 2.95
CA ASN A 17 8.66 8.60 2.15
C ASN A 17 8.75 7.92 0.77
N LEU A 18 7.60 7.64 0.16
CA LEU A 18 7.51 7.05 -1.17
C LEU A 18 6.93 8.09 -2.14
N PHE A 19 7.60 8.30 -3.27
CA PHE A 19 7.21 9.28 -4.28
C PHE A 19 7.24 8.65 -5.66
N ASP A 20 6.36 9.12 -6.55
CA ASP A 20 6.26 8.68 -7.94
C ASP A 20 6.02 7.15 -8.08
N VAL A 21 5.29 6.55 -7.14
CA VAL A 21 5.03 5.10 -7.10
C VAL A 21 3.91 4.73 -8.07
N GLU A 22 4.13 3.70 -8.89
CA GLU A 22 3.10 3.18 -9.79
C GLU A 22 1.92 2.57 -9.02
N VAL A 23 0.72 3.06 -9.33
CA VAL A 23 -0.52 2.58 -8.75
C VAL A 23 -1.44 2.01 -9.83
N LYS A 24 -2.07 0.88 -9.54
CA LYS A 24 -3.17 0.34 -10.35
C LYS A 24 -4.50 0.65 -9.67
N ILE A 25 -5.41 1.29 -10.40
CA ILE A 25 -6.80 1.49 -9.97
C ILE A 25 -7.59 0.23 -10.34
N ASP A 26 -8.25 -0.36 -9.35
CA ASP A 26 -9.01 -1.60 -9.47
C ASP A 26 -10.35 -1.48 -8.75
N THR A 27 -11.33 -0.92 -9.46
CA THR A 27 -12.69 -0.68 -8.93
C THR A 27 -13.43 -1.96 -8.53
N GLY A 28 -12.87 -3.15 -8.78
CA GLY A 28 -13.39 -4.42 -8.29
C GLY A 28 -12.86 -4.81 -6.90
N ALA A 29 -11.89 -4.08 -6.36
CA ALA A 29 -11.32 -4.33 -5.05
C ALA A 29 -11.95 -3.42 -3.99
N TYR A 30 -12.35 -3.99 -2.84
CA TYR A 30 -12.88 -3.20 -1.71
C TYR A 30 -11.78 -2.60 -0.82
N THR A 31 -10.52 -2.97 -1.05
CA THR A 31 -9.38 -2.59 -0.22
C THR A 31 -8.21 -2.20 -1.09
N SER A 32 -7.48 -1.18 -0.65
CA SER A 32 -6.18 -0.83 -1.24
C SER A 32 -5.05 -1.62 -0.55
N SER A 33 -3.97 -1.87 -1.28
CA SER A 33 -2.81 -2.62 -0.78
C SER A 33 -1.51 -2.04 -1.31
N ILE A 34 -0.46 -2.11 -0.50
CA ILE A 34 0.90 -1.72 -0.89
C ILE A 34 1.85 -2.89 -0.71
N HIS A 35 2.85 -2.96 -1.58
CA HIS A 35 3.92 -3.94 -1.51
C HIS A 35 4.82 -3.63 -0.30
N CYS A 36 4.96 -4.62 0.57
CA CYS A 36 5.88 -4.57 1.68
C CYS A 36 6.37 -5.98 2.04
N LYS A 37 7.58 -6.04 2.59
CA LYS A 37 8.22 -7.24 3.13
C LYS A 37 8.47 -7.09 4.63
N ASN A 38 8.84 -8.20 5.27
CA ASN A 38 9.21 -8.26 6.69
C ASN A 38 8.14 -7.70 7.64
N VAL A 39 6.87 -7.99 7.36
CA VAL A 39 5.75 -7.52 8.18
C VAL A 39 5.68 -8.32 9.48
N VAL A 40 6.07 -7.71 10.60
CA VAL A 40 6.13 -8.37 11.92
C VAL A 40 5.61 -7.45 13.02
N VAL A 41 5.06 -8.03 14.08
CA VAL A 41 4.68 -7.27 15.29
C VAL A 41 5.68 -7.58 16.39
N VAL A 42 6.31 -6.54 16.95
CA VAL A 42 7.27 -6.63 18.06
C VAL A 42 6.87 -5.60 19.10
N ASP A 43 6.64 -6.04 20.35
CA ASP A 43 6.23 -5.16 21.46
C ASP A 43 5.02 -4.27 21.17
N ASN A 44 4.02 -4.79 20.44
CA ASN A 44 2.83 -4.08 19.95
C ASN A 44 3.09 -3.00 18.89
N TYR A 45 4.29 -2.95 18.31
CA TYR A 45 4.59 -2.13 17.15
C TYR A 45 4.63 -3.00 15.89
N LEU A 46 3.95 -2.56 14.84
CA LEU A 46 4.02 -3.18 13.52
C LEU A 46 5.24 -2.65 12.77
N LYS A 47 6.10 -3.55 12.32
CA LYS A 47 7.29 -3.26 11.54
C LYS A 47 7.13 -3.80 10.13
N CYS A 48 7.64 -3.06 9.14
CA CYS A 48 7.73 -3.53 7.76
C CYS A 48 8.73 -2.70 6.95
N VAL A 49 9.13 -3.23 5.80
CA VAL A 49 9.89 -2.50 4.77
C VAL A 49 9.03 -2.40 3.53
N PHE A 50 8.92 -1.21 2.93
CA PHE A 50 8.17 -1.01 1.69
C PHE A 50 9.06 -1.21 0.48
N LEU A 51 8.49 -1.81 -0.57
CA LEU A 51 9.12 -2.04 -1.87
C LEU A 51 10.35 -2.97 -1.82
N ASP A 52 10.81 -3.37 -3.01
CA ASP A 52 11.99 -4.21 -3.21
C ASP A 52 13.22 -3.36 -3.57
N GLU A 53 14.43 -3.91 -3.36
CA GLU A 53 15.71 -3.24 -3.62
C GLU A 53 15.84 -2.71 -5.07
N GLU A 54 15.23 -3.41 -6.02
CA GLU A 54 15.22 -3.06 -7.44
C GLU A 54 14.28 -1.90 -7.78
N HIS A 55 13.35 -1.53 -6.88
CA HIS A 55 12.39 -0.48 -7.13
C HIS A 55 13.03 0.91 -6.91
N PRO A 56 12.93 1.87 -7.85
CA PRO A 56 13.61 3.18 -7.73
C PRO A 56 13.26 4.00 -6.48
N ALA A 57 12.04 3.83 -5.94
CA ALA A 57 11.57 4.48 -4.72
C ALA A 57 11.93 3.73 -3.42
N TYR A 58 12.64 2.60 -3.51
CA TYR A 58 13.14 1.89 -2.35
C TYR A 58 14.22 2.71 -1.62
N HIS A 59 14.21 2.64 -0.29
CA HIS A 59 15.03 3.51 0.56
C HIS A 59 15.57 2.77 1.80
N GLU A 60 15.61 1.44 1.80
CA GLU A 60 16.20 0.60 2.87
C GLU A 60 15.73 0.92 4.30
N LYS A 61 14.50 1.42 4.46
CA LYS A 61 14.01 1.91 5.75
C LYS A 61 12.97 0.96 6.33
N GLU A 62 13.22 0.51 7.55
CA GLU A 62 12.19 -0.11 8.38
C GLU A 62 11.23 0.97 8.89
N PHE A 63 9.95 0.79 8.62
CA PHE A 63 8.88 1.57 9.20
C PHE A 63 8.34 0.87 10.43
N VAL A 64 8.03 1.67 11.46
CA VAL A 64 7.46 1.23 12.73
C VAL A 64 6.16 2.00 12.95
N PHE A 65 5.07 1.28 13.15
CA PHE A 65 3.74 1.84 13.39
C PHE A 65 3.24 1.44 14.78
N ASP A 66 2.82 2.43 15.56
CA ASP A 66 2.15 2.26 16.85
C ASP A 66 0.64 2.08 16.71
N ARG A 67 0.11 2.33 15.50
CA ARG A 67 -1.30 2.19 15.15
C ARG A 67 -1.45 1.44 13.85
N TYR A 68 -2.09 0.29 13.93
CA TYR A 68 -2.45 -0.55 12.81
C TYR A 68 -3.72 -1.33 13.17
N ASP A 69 -4.32 -1.94 12.16
CA ASP A 69 -5.50 -2.78 12.32
C ASP A 69 -5.33 -4.04 11.46
N VAL A 70 -6.21 -5.02 11.61
CA VAL A 70 -6.24 -6.24 10.81
C VAL A 70 -7.48 -6.24 9.94
N LYS A 71 -7.31 -6.47 8.64
CA LYS A 71 -8.39 -6.62 7.69
C LYS A 71 -8.37 -8.01 7.07
N VAL A 72 -9.51 -8.69 7.12
CA VAL A 72 -9.73 -9.91 6.34
C VAL A 72 -9.96 -9.50 4.88
N VAL A 73 -9.09 -9.97 3.99
CA VAL A 73 -9.10 -9.70 2.55
C VAL A 73 -9.35 -11.01 1.80
N LYS A 74 -10.29 -10.99 0.86
CA LYS A 74 -10.51 -12.08 -0.09
C LYS A 74 -9.89 -11.69 -1.43
N SER A 75 -8.87 -12.41 -1.89
CA SER A 75 -8.26 -12.19 -3.20
C SER A 75 -9.15 -12.72 -4.33
N SER A 76 -8.85 -12.30 -5.56
CA SER A 76 -9.59 -12.72 -6.77
C SER A 76 -9.56 -14.22 -7.01
N ASN A 77 -8.51 -14.92 -6.54
CA ASN A 77 -8.40 -16.38 -6.58
C ASN A 77 -9.18 -17.08 -5.44
N GLY A 78 -9.96 -16.34 -4.66
CA GLY A 78 -10.82 -16.87 -3.60
C GLY A 78 -10.16 -17.10 -2.25
N GLN A 79 -8.83 -16.94 -2.14
CA GLN A 79 -8.13 -17.10 -0.86
C GLN A 79 -8.49 -15.97 0.10
N ILE A 80 -8.65 -16.33 1.37
CA ILE A 80 -8.96 -15.40 2.45
C ILE A 80 -7.73 -15.29 3.35
N GLN A 81 -7.29 -14.06 3.60
CA GLN A 81 -6.12 -13.78 4.44
C GLN A 81 -6.41 -12.62 5.37
N ALA A 82 -5.99 -12.73 6.64
CA ALA A 82 -5.90 -11.59 7.53
C ALA A 82 -4.62 -10.83 7.21
N ARG A 83 -4.74 -9.52 6.94
CA ARG A 83 -3.60 -8.64 6.62
C ARG A 83 -3.59 -7.45 7.55
N TYR A 84 -2.42 -7.05 8.01
CA TYR A 84 -2.27 -5.78 8.70
C TYR A 84 -2.59 -4.64 7.74
N ARG A 85 -3.16 -3.55 8.27
CA ARG A 85 -3.38 -2.31 7.53
C ARG A 85 -2.95 -1.12 8.35
N ILE A 86 -2.47 -0.10 7.65
CA ILE A 86 -2.09 1.19 8.23
C ILE A 86 -2.96 2.29 7.64
N LEU A 87 -3.16 3.36 8.40
CA LEU A 87 -3.69 4.63 7.90
C LEU A 87 -2.50 5.50 7.48
N THR A 88 -2.52 5.98 6.24
CA THR A 88 -1.51 6.91 5.71
C THR A 88 -2.19 7.94 4.82
N GLU A 89 -1.38 8.74 4.12
CA GLU A 89 -1.83 9.72 3.15
C GLU A 89 -1.36 9.33 1.74
N ILE A 90 -2.23 9.57 0.76
CA ILE A 90 -1.91 9.47 -0.66
C ILE A 90 -2.12 10.82 -1.32
N ILE A 91 -1.16 11.24 -2.14
CA ILE A 91 -1.31 12.40 -3.02
C ILE A 91 -1.67 11.90 -4.41
N LEU A 92 -2.87 12.26 -4.86
CA LEU A 92 -3.33 12.02 -6.22
C LEU A 92 -3.72 13.36 -6.84
N PHE A 93 -3.11 13.64 -7.99
CA PHE A 93 -3.36 14.85 -8.74
C PHE A 93 -3.22 16.17 -7.97
N GLY A 94 -2.21 16.24 -7.10
CA GLY A 94 -1.95 17.41 -6.25
C GLY A 94 -2.91 17.56 -5.07
N LYS A 95 -3.68 16.51 -4.74
CA LYS A 95 -4.58 16.50 -3.58
C LYS A 95 -4.23 15.34 -2.64
N THR A 96 -4.19 15.64 -1.36
CA THR A 96 -3.95 14.67 -0.29
C THR A 96 -5.25 14.04 0.18
N TYR A 97 -5.26 12.72 0.32
CA TYR A 97 -6.38 11.95 0.86
C TYR A 97 -5.89 10.97 1.93
N PRO A 98 -6.65 10.77 3.02
CA PRO A 98 -6.38 9.66 3.92
C PRO A 98 -6.71 8.34 3.22
N ILE A 99 -5.88 7.32 3.41
CA ILE A 99 -6.07 6.00 2.82
C ILE A 99 -5.67 4.90 3.80
N PHE A 100 -6.46 3.84 3.83
CA PHE A 100 -6.05 2.58 4.45
C PHE A 100 -5.36 1.70 3.42
N LEU A 101 -4.13 1.27 3.72
CA LEU A 101 -3.38 0.33 2.90
C LEU A 101 -3.20 -0.96 3.68
N THR A 102 -3.63 -2.08 3.09
CA THR A 102 -3.23 -3.40 3.58
C THR A 102 -1.79 -3.67 3.18
N LEU A 103 -1.03 -4.23 4.13
CA LEU A 103 0.35 -4.66 3.97
C LEU A 103 0.34 -6.06 3.35
N SER A 104 0.93 -6.20 2.18
CA SER A 104 0.96 -7.47 1.45
C SER A 104 2.25 -7.63 0.67
N ASP A 105 2.76 -8.87 0.63
CA ASP A 105 3.76 -9.23 -0.34
C ASP A 105 3.12 -9.26 -1.74
N ARG A 106 3.76 -8.56 -2.67
CA ARG A 106 3.29 -8.29 -4.03
C ARG A 106 4.46 -8.38 -5.03
N GLU A 107 5.56 -9.03 -4.66
CA GLU A 107 6.74 -9.21 -5.52
C GLU A 107 6.37 -9.76 -6.91
N GLU A 108 5.44 -10.72 -6.96
CA GLU A 108 4.94 -11.32 -8.21
C GLU A 108 3.94 -10.43 -8.99
N MET A 109 3.62 -9.25 -8.49
CA MET A 109 2.63 -8.35 -9.08
C MET A 109 3.30 -7.18 -9.79
N ARG A 110 2.83 -6.88 -11.00
CA ARG A 110 3.36 -5.76 -11.81
C ARG A 110 3.33 -4.39 -11.13
N TYR A 111 2.36 -4.14 -10.24
CA TYR A 111 2.19 -2.84 -9.59
C TYR A 111 2.35 -2.96 -8.08
N PRO A 112 3.24 -2.16 -7.46
CA PRO A 112 3.49 -2.22 -6.03
C PRO A 112 2.27 -1.78 -5.23
N VAL A 113 1.41 -0.92 -5.80
CA VAL A 113 0.19 -0.45 -5.16
C VAL A 113 -1.04 -0.81 -5.98
N LEU A 114 -2.07 -1.30 -5.29
CA LEU A 114 -3.43 -1.45 -5.78
C LEU A 114 -4.33 -0.49 -5.03
N ILE A 115 -5.10 0.33 -5.76
CA ILE A 115 -6.12 1.21 -5.20
C ILE A 115 -7.49 0.63 -5.54
N GLY A 116 -8.25 0.26 -4.51
CA GLY A 116 -9.63 -0.25 -4.63
C GLY A 116 -10.67 0.86 -4.71
#